data_AF-A0A0W0IAR8-F1
#
_entry.id   AF-A0A0W0IAR8-F1
#
_cell.length_a   1.000
_cell.length_b   1.000
_cell.length_c   1.000
_cell.angle_alpha   90.00
_cell.angle_beta   90.00
_cell.angle_gamma   90.00
#
_symmetry.space_group_name_H-M   'P 1'
#
loop_
_entity.id
_entity.type
_entity.pdbx_description
1 polymer ?
#
loop_
_entity_poly.entity_id
_entity_poly.type
_entity_poly.pdbx_seq_one_letter_code
_entity_poly.pdbx_strand_id
1 'polypeptide(L)' 'MIHVQFSKDGKTIIAVFACAQDDTEYPNQALVEDTDKRYLQFKRNSEAVMGVSASELPES' A
#
# COMPACT_ATOMS: atom_id res chain seq x y z
N MET A 1 6.67 -4.17 -9.19
CA MET A 1 7.21 -2.84 -8.82
C MET A 1 6.11 -1.80 -8.60
N ILE A 2 5.97 -1.34 -7.35
CA ILE A 2 4.96 -0.39 -6.85
C ILE A 2 5.68 0.73 -6.10
N HIS A 3 5.37 1.99 -6.40
CA HIS A 3 5.90 3.14 -5.67
C HIS A 3 5.11 3.35 -4.38
N VAL A 4 5.81 3.39 -3.24
CA VAL A 4 5.17 3.47 -1.92
C VAL A 4 5.84 4.50 -1.04
N GLN A 5 5.07 5.03 -0.10
CA GLN A 5 5.57 5.83 1.02
C GLN A 5 5.53 4.98 2.28
N PHE A 6 6.66 4.88 2.98
CA PHE A 6 6.68 4.26 4.30
C PHE A 6 6.40 5.28 5.42
N SER A 7 5.92 4.80 6.56
CA SER A 7 5.96 5.50 7.83
C SER A 7 7.41 5.83 8.22
N LYS A 8 7.58 6.76 9.16
CA LYS A 8 8.91 7.17 9.66
C LYS A 8 9.78 6.03 10.20
N ASP A 9 9.16 4.92 10.64
CA ASP A 9 9.86 3.74 11.13
C ASP A 9 10.21 2.71 10.04
N GLY A 10 9.81 2.96 8.77
CA GLY A 10 10.05 2.09 7.62
C GLY A 10 9.21 0.80 7.58
N LYS A 11 8.30 0.60 8.53
CA LYS A 11 7.60 -0.69 8.71
C LYS A 11 6.24 -0.74 8.02
N THR A 12 5.58 0.39 7.87
CA THR A 12 4.19 0.46 7.38
C THR A 12 4.12 1.28 6.12
N ILE A 13 3.42 0.78 5.10
CA ILE A 13 3.09 1.60 3.93
C ILE A 13 1.92 2.49 4.30
N ILE A 14 2.03 3.79 4.03
CA ILE A 14 0.99 4.78 4.33
C ILE A 14 0.39 5.42 3.08
N ALA A 15 1.07 5.31 1.94
CA ALA A 15 0.54 5.73 0.63
C ALA A 15 1.16 4.90 -0.50
N VAL A 16 0.44 4.83 -1.62
CA VAL A 16 0.90 4.22 -2.88
C VAL A 16 0.80 5.28 -3.97
N PHE A 17 1.83 5.40 -4.79
CA PHE A 17 1.91 6.39 -5.86
C PHE A 17 1.95 5.72 -7.23
N ALA A 18 1.51 6.44 -8.25
CA ALA A 18 1.61 5.98 -9.64
C ALA A 18 3.04 6.08 -10.21
N CYS A 19 3.90 6.92 -9.60
CA CYS A 19 5.28 7.16 -10.02
C CYS A 19 6.15 7.59 -8.83
N ALA A 20 7.47 7.68 -9.06
CA ALA A 20 8.41 8.27 -8.11
C ALA A 20 8.02 9.71 -7.76
N GLN A 21 8.13 10.07 -6.48
CA GLN A 21 7.82 11.40 -5.98
C GLN A 21 9.12 12.14 -5.61
N ASP A 22 9.02 13.43 -5.35
CA ASP A 22 10.14 14.22 -4.79
C ASP A 22 10.49 13.72 -3.38
N ASP A 23 11.76 13.38 -3.14
CA ASP A 23 12.25 12.83 -1.87
C ASP A 23 12.40 13.86 -0.76
N THR A 24 12.42 15.15 -1.10
CA THR A 24 12.37 16.24 -0.13
C THR A 24 10.96 16.46 0.42
N GLU A 25 9.92 16.23 -0.40
CA GLU A 25 8.51 16.35 0.02
C GLU A 25 8.01 15.04 0.67
N TYR A 26 8.36 13.89 0.08
CA TYR A 26 7.96 12.56 0.52
C TYR A 26 9.18 11.72 0.93
N PRO A 27 9.77 11.99 2.11
CA PRO A 27 10.93 11.26 2.59
C PRO A 27 10.53 9.85 3.02
N ASN A 28 11.37 8.83 2.75
CA ASN A 28 11.10 7.39 2.99
C ASN A 28 10.19 6.71 1.96
N GLN A 29 10.21 7.19 0.72
CA GLN A 29 9.62 6.49 -0.41
C GLN A 29 10.52 5.33 -0.89
N ALA A 30 9.90 4.32 -1.50
CA ALA A 30 10.59 3.15 -2.03
C ALA A 30 9.84 2.53 -3.20
N LEU A 31 10.54 1.66 -3.93
CA LEU A 31 9.95 0.75 -4.89
C LEU A 31 9.89 -0.65 -4.26
N VAL A 32 8.71 -1.25 -4.21
CA VAL A 32 8.50 -2.60 -3.67
C VAL A 32 7.88 -3.51 -4.72
N GLU A 33 7.98 -4.82 -4.55
CA GLU A 33 7.23 -5.75 -5.38
C GLU A 33 5.75 -5.78 -5.00
N ASP A 34 4.89 -6.17 -5.93
CA ASP A 34 3.46 -6.38 -5.69
C ASP A 34 3.19 -7.56 -4.73
N THR A 35 4.20 -8.40 -4.52
CA THR A 35 4.21 -9.49 -3.53
C THR A 35 4.75 -9.06 -2.15
N ASP A 36 5.16 -7.80 -1.95
CA ASP A 36 5.61 -7.32 -0.64
C ASP A 36 4.47 -7.41 0.39
N LYS A 37 4.74 -8.09 1.51
CA LYS A 37 3.75 -8.34 2.56
C LYS A 37 3.15 -7.06 3.13
N ARG A 38 3.91 -5.96 3.20
CA ARG A 38 3.43 -4.66 3.68
C ARG A 38 2.47 -4.04 2.68
N TYR A 39 2.73 -4.21 1.37
CA TYR A 39 1.85 -3.70 0.33
C TYR A 39 0.53 -4.49 0.29
N LEU A 40 0.61 -5.82 0.38
CA LEU A 40 -0.57 -6.67 0.51
C LEU A 40 -1.40 -6.33 1.76
N GLN A 41 -0.74 -6.03 2.88
CA GLN A 41 -1.44 -5.58 4.09
C GLN A 41 -2.12 -4.22 3.90
N PHE A 42 -1.44 -3.26 3.28
CA PHE A 42 -2.00 -1.95 2.95
C PHE A 42 -3.26 -2.10 2.09
N LYS A 43 -3.18 -2.87 1.00
CA LYS A 43 -4.31 -3.14 0.11
C LYS A 43 -5.52 -3.72 0.84
N ARG A 44 -5.31 -4.78 1.65
CA ARG A 44 -6.39 -5.38 2.45
C ARG A 44 -7.05 -4.38 3.40
N ASN A 45 -6.26 -3.54 4.06
CA ASN A 45 -6.78 -2.52 4.96
C ASN A 45 -7.57 -1.45 4.20
N SER A 46 -7.08 -1.01 3.05
CA SER A 46 -7.77 -0.03 2.20
C SER A 46 -9.11 -0.55 1.66
N GLU A 47 -9.16 -1.82 1.26
CA GLU A 47 -10.41 -2.48 0.81
C GLU A 47 -11.44 -2.60 1.95
N ALA A 48 -10.97 -2.94 3.15
CA ALA A 48 -11.83 -3.01 4.34
C ALA A 48 -12.40 -1.64 4.76
N VAL A 49 -11.61 -0.56 4.63
CA VAL A 49 -12.08 0.81 4.93
C VAL A 49 -13.07 1.31 3.88
N MET A 50 -12.96 0.87 2.64
CA MET A 50 -13.88 1.22 1.54
C MET A 50 -15.20 0.44 1.56
N GLY A 51 -15.45 -0.41 2.57
CA GLY A 51 -16.70 -1.14 2.71
C GLY A 51 -16.89 -2.30 1.74
N VAL A 52 -15.83 -2.77 1.07
CA VAL A 52 -15.88 -4.07 0.39
C VAL A 52 -15.61 -5.13 1.44
N SER A 53 -16.68 -5.54 2.12
CA SER A 53 -16.65 -6.75 2.92
C SER A 53 -16.30 -7.90 1.97
N ALA A 54 -15.10 -8.48 2.11
CA ALA A 54 -14.70 -9.68 1.36
C ALA A 54 -15.64 -10.89 1.58
N SER A 55 -16.67 -10.72 2.41
CA SER A 55 -17.79 -11.63 2.63
C SER A 55 -18.86 -11.61 1.51
N GLU A 56 -18.74 -10.76 0.49
CA GLU A 56 -19.71 -10.68 -0.63
C GLU A 56 -19.16 -11.18 -1.99
N LEU A 57 -18.10 -11.97 -2.00
CA LEU A 57 -17.77 -12.78 -3.18
C LEU A 57 -18.60 -14.07 -3.10
N PRO A 58 -19.60 -14.30 -3.98
CA PRO A 58 -20.24 -15.61 -4.04
C PRO A 58 -19.18 -16.65 -4.41
N GLU A 59 -19.04 -17.69 -3.57
CA GLU A 59 -18.34 -18.91 -3.97
C GLU A 59 -19.15 -19.54 -5.13
N SER A 60 -18.53 -19.53 -6.32
CA SER A 60 -18.85 -20.30 -7.55
C SER A 60 -20.30 -20.37 -8.02
#